data_AF-A0AA92WJ86-F1
#
_entry.id   AF-A0AA92WJ86-F1
#
_cell.length_a   1.000
_cell.length_b   1.000
_cell.length_c   1.000
_cell.angle_alpha   90.00
_cell.angle_beta   90.00
_cell.angle_gamma   90.00
#
_symmetry.space_group_name_H-M   'P 1'
#
loop_
_entity.id
_entity.type
_entity.pdbx_description
1 polymer ?
#
loop_
_entity_poly.entity_id
_entity_poly.type
_entity_poly.pdbx_seq_one_letter_code
_entity_poly.pdbx_strand_id
1 'polypeptide(L)'
;MYPCRSIVRQVFSKERIKYLAERNEKIICLTVFDGQSGKIEEVSFSLTFAPDITEKEIFNLEQIIKNQLFSFEDTNTQEHYRFVQAIDFTLLNK
;
A
#
# COMPACT_ATOMS: atom_id res chain seq x y z
N MET A 1 -1.78 10.35 -9.13
CA MET A 1 -1.86 10.40 -7.64
C MET A 1 -2.36 9.04 -7.16
N TYR A 2 -1.55 8.28 -6.41
CA TYR A 2 -1.76 6.85 -6.14
C TYR A 2 -3.10 6.57 -5.42
N PRO A 3 -3.81 5.47 -5.73
CA PRO A 3 -5.10 5.09 -5.13
C PRO A 3 -5.01 4.60 -3.67
N CYS A 4 -3.90 4.88 -2.98
CA CYS A 4 -3.56 4.30 -1.68
C CYS A 4 -4.64 4.55 -0.62
N ARG A 5 -5.28 5.74 -0.64
CA ARG A 5 -6.36 6.09 0.30
C ARG A 5 -7.63 5.25 0.11
N SER A 6 -7.97 4.91 -1.13
CA SER A 6 -9.15 4.09 -1.43
C SER A 6 -8.90 2.63 -1.04
N ILE A 7 -7.71 2.10 -1.37
CA ILE A 7 -7.29 0.74 -1.03
C ILE A 7 -7.26 0.54 0.49
N VAL A 8 -6.65 1.47 1.24
CA VAL A 8 -6.57 1.34 2.71
C VAL A 8 -7.95 1.36 3.35
N ARG A 9 -8.91 2.12 2.80
CA ARG A 9 -10.30 2.16 3.29
C ARG A 9 -11.12 0.92 2.95
N GLN A 10 -10.66 0.06 2.04
CA GLN A 10 -11.28 -1.25 1.79
C GLN A 10 -10.86 -2.30 2.83
N VAL A 11 -9.68 -2.12 3.45
CA VAL A 11 -9.14 -3.05 4.45
C VAL A 11 -9.47 -2.62 5.87
N PHE A 12 -9.27 -1.34 6.19
CA PHE A 12 -9.39 -0.82 7.54
C PHE A 12 -10.67 0.01 7.69
N SER A 13 -11.45 -0.29 8.74
CA SER A 13 -12.61 0.53 9.09
C SER A 13 -12.19 1.94 9.51
N LYS A 14 -13.14 2.87 9.55
CA LYS A 14 -12.86 4.25 10.00
C LYS A 14 -12.37 4.27 11.46
N GLU A 15 -12.96 3.48 12.33
CA GLU A 15 -12.58 3.34 13.74
C GLU A 15 -11.17 2.76 13.85
N ARG A 16 -10.85 1.77 13.01
CA ARG A 16 -9.51 1.16 12.98
C ARG A 16 -8.45 2.13 12.49
N ILE A 17 -8.72 2.89 11.43
CA ILE A 17 -7.83 3.95 10.94
C ILE A 17 -7.62 5.00 12.02
N LYS A 18 -8.67 5.42 12.73
CA LYS A 18 -8.56 6.38 13.84
C LYS A 18 -7.68 5.84 14.97
N TYR A 19 -7.90 4.59 15.38
CA TYR A 19 -7.08 3.94 16.41
C TYR A 19 -5.59 3.92 16.05
N LEU A 20 -5.26 3.51 14.82
CA LEU A 20 -3.88 3.46 14.34
C LEU A 20 -3.26 4.87 14.18
N ALA A 21 -4.08 5.85 13.80
CA ALA A 21 -3.67 7.25 13.67
C ALA A 21 -3.34 7.88 15.04
N GLU A 22 -4.14 7.63 16.08
CA GLU A 22 -3.88 8.09 17.45
C GLU A 22 -2.56 7.55 18.02
N ARG A 23 -2.10 6.42 17.47
CA ARG A 23 -0.82 5.77 17.81
C ARG A 23 0.32 6.13 16.86
N ASN A 24 0.06 7.03 15.90
CA ASN A 24 1.02 7.47 14.88
C ASN A 24 1.65 6.31 14.11
N GLU A 25 0.88 5.23 13.89
CA GLU A 25 1.38 4.03 13.21
C GLU A 25 1.52 4.27 11.71
N LYS A 26 2.50 3.58 11.11
CA LYS A 26 2.84 3.68 9.69
C LYS A 26 3.28 2.34 9.13
N ILE A 27 2.74 1.97 7.97
CA ILE A 27 3.20 0.80 7.22
C ILE A 27 4.06 1.30 6.06
N ILE A 28 5.25 0.72 5.88
CA ILE A 28 6.03 0.94 4.65
C ILE A 28 5.71 -0.20 3.70
N CYS A 29 5.27 0.14 2.49
CA CYS A 29 4.91 -0.81 1.44
C CYS A 29 5.85 -0.60 0.25
N LEU A 30 6.54 -1.67 -0.15
CA LEU A 30 7.25 -1.79 -1.41
C LEU A 30 6.35 -2.52 -2.40
N THR A 31 6.23 -1.99 -3.60
CA THR A 31 5.52 -2.63 -4.71
C THR A 31 6.44 -2.70 -5.92
N VAL A 32 6.58 -3.88 -6.49
CA VAL A 32 7.32 -4.15 -7.71
C VAL A 32 6.32 -4.55 -8.79
N PHE A 33 6.41 -3.91 -9.96
CA PHE A 33 5.54 -4.23 -11.08
C PHE A 33 6.31 -4.24 -12.39
N ASP A 34 5.85 -5.10 -13.29
CA ASP A 34 6.34 -5.22 -14.65
C ASP A 34 6.05 -3.95 -15.44
N GLY A 35 7.09 -3.39 -16.04
CA GLY A 35 7.03 -2.11 -16.74
C GLY A 35 6.29 -2.15 -18.07
N GLN A 36 6.10 -3.34 -18.65
CA GLN A 36 5.42 -3.51 -19.93
C GLN A 36 3.91 -3.72 -19.75
N SER A 37 3.52 -4.59 -18.83
CA SER A 37 2.12 -4.96 -18.59
C SER A 37 1.47 -4.19 -17.45
N GLY A 38 2.26 -3.52 -16.59
CA GLY A 38 1.75 -2.84 -15.40
C GLY A 38 1.31 -3.79 -14.29
N LYS A 39 1.55 -5.09 -14.42
CA LYS A 39 1.16 -6.10 -13.44
C LYS A 39 2.09 -6.08 -12.25
N ILE A 40 1.52 -6.19 -11.06
CA ILE A 40 2.30 -6.31 -9.82
C ILE A 40 2.87 -7.71 -9.71
N GLU A 41 4.17 -7.77 -9.48
CA GLU A 41 4.92 -9.02 -9.31
C GLU A 41 5.17 -9.28 -7.82
N GLU A 42 5.50 -8.25 -7.06
CA GLU A 42 5.80 -8.35 -5.64
C GLU A 42 5.20 -7.20 -4.83
N VAL A 43 4.74 -7.53 -3.62
CA VAL A 43 4.37 -6.55 -2.60
C VAL A 43 5.00 -6.99 -1.29
N SER A 44 5.73 -6.10 -0.63
CA SER A 44 6.41 -6.38 0.63
C SER A 44 6.11 -5.26 1.63
N PHE A 45 5.92 -5.62 2.90
CA PHE A 45 5.55 -4.68 3.96
C PHE A 45 6.58 -4.67 5.08
N SER A 46 6.88 -3.48 5.60
CA SER A 46 7.54 -3.33 6.89
C SER A 46 6.54 -2.76 7.91
N LEU A 47 6.42 -3.48 9.03
CA LEU A 47 5.55 -3.16 10.16
C LEU A 47 6.32 -2.60 11.35
N THR A 48 7.58 -2.20 11.16
CA THR A 48 8.44 -1.65 12.23
C THR A 48 7.77 -0.49 12.98
N PHE A 49 6.94 0.30 12.29
CA PHE A 49 6.21 1.44 12.85
C PHE A 49 4.71 1.17 13.00
N ALA A 50 4.26 -0.08 12.93
CA ALA A 50 2.85 -0.44 13.03
C ALA A 50 2.67 -1.78 13.76
N PRO A 51 3.06 -1.85 15.05
CA PRO A 51 3.09 -3.10 15.80
C PRO A 51 1.70 -3.70 16.06
N ASP A 52 0.63 -2.89 15.99
CA ASP A 52 -0.72 -3.36 16.26
C ASP A 52 -1.46 -3.79 14.98
N ILE A 53 -0.81 -3.71 13.82
CA ILE A 53 -1.35 -4.25 12.57
C ILE A 53 -1.28 -5.78 12.60
N THR A 54 -2.41 -6.40 12.28
CA THR A 54 -2.52 -7.86 12.25
C THR A 54 -2.05 -8.44 10.90
N GLU A 55 -1.60 -9.70 10.94
CA GLU A 55 -1.25 -10.45 9.73
C GLU A 55 -2.41 -10.51 8.73
N LYS A 56 -3.65 -10.67 9.21
CA LYS A 56 -4.86 -10.67 8.37
C LYS A 56 -5.07 -9.34 7.65
N GLU A 57 -4.83 -8.21 8.31
CA GLU A 57 -4.93 -6.88 7.70
C GLU A 57 -3.88 -6.71 6.60
N ILE A 58 -2.65 -7.19 6.81
CA ILE A 58 -1.59 -7.15 5.80
C ILE A 58 -1.90 -8.05 4.62
N PHE A 59 -2.36 -9.28 4.87
CA PHE A 59 -2.77 -10.18 3.81
C PHE A 59 -3.87 -9.57 2.94
N ASN A 60 -4.92 -9.00 3.55
CA ASN A 60 -5.99 -8.33 2.81
C ASN A 60 -5.48 -7.15 1.98
N LEU A 61 -4.58 -6.35 2.56
CA LEU A 61 -3.96 -5.22 1.85
C LEU A 61 -3.13 -5.69 0.66
N GLU A 62 -2.35 -6.75 0.83
CA GLU A 62 -1.57 -7.38 -0.23
C GLU A 62 -2.46 -7.82 -1.40
N GLN A 63 -3.55 -8.52 -1.13
CA GLN A 63 -4.45 -9.02 -2.17
C GLN A 63 -5.10 -7.87 -2.97
N ILE A 64 -5.55 -6.81 -2.29
CA ILE A 64 -6.16 -5.66 -2.98
C ILE A 64 -5.12 -4.92 -3.83
N ILE A 65 -3.89 -4.77 -3.32
CA ILE A 65 -2.79 -4.14 -4.07
C ILE A 65 -2.46 -4.99 -5.30
N LYS A 66 -2.21 -6.30 -5.15
CA LYS A 66 -1.86 -7.21 -6.27
C LYS A 66 -2.90 -7.23 -7.39
N ASN A 67 -4.15 -6.93 -7.08
CA ASN A 67 -5.23 -6.85 -8.07
C ASN A 67 -5.31 -5.50 -8.82
N GLN A 68 -4.42 -4.54 -8.52
CA GLN A 68 -4.31 -3.28 -9.27
C GLN A 68 -3.41 -3.44 -10.50
N LEU A 69 -3.65 -2.60 -11.52
CA LEU A 69 -2.78 -2.42 -12.67
C LEU A 69 -2.16 -1.03 -12.62
N PHE A 70 -0.84 -0.96 -12.79
CA PHE A 70 -0.11 0.30 -12.83
C PHE A 70 0.20 0.71 -14.26
N SER A 71 -0.29 1.88 -14.68
CA SER A 71 0.17 2.53 -15.90
C SER A 71 1.00 3.75 -15.54
N PHE A 72 2.12 3.92 -16.24
CA PHE A 72 2.92 5.13 -16.21
C PHE A 72 2.90 5.73 -17.61
N GLU A 73 2.70 7.04 -17.70
CA GLU A 73 2.63 7.75 -18.99
C GLU A 73 4.00 7.86 -19.67
N ASP A 74 5.09 7.62 -18.94
CA ASP A 74 6.49 7.68 -19.40
C ASP A 74 7.21 6.34 -19.21
N THR A 75 6.98 5.33 -20.04
CA THR A 75 7.73 4.06 -19.91
C THR A 75 8.02 3.37 -21.24
N ASN A 76 8.84 4.01 -22.09
CA ASN A 76 9.69 3.26 -23.01
C ASN A 76 11.06 3.11 -22.34
N THR A 77 11.33 1.99 -21.64
CA THR A 77 12.66 1.27 -21.59
C THR A 77 12.89 0.31 -20.40
N GLN A 78 12.21 0.39 -19.24
CA GLN A 78 12.53 -0.48 -18.09
C GLN A 78 11.62 -1.72 -17.98
N GLU A 79 12.23 -2.86 -17.66
CA GLU A 79 11.52 -4.14 -17.43
C GLU A 79 10.75 -4.15 -16.10
N HIS A 80 11.28 -3.55 -15.03
CA HIS A 80 10.64 -3.54 -13.72
C HIS A 80 10.73 -2.15 -13.07
N TYR A 81 9.64 -1.74 -12.43
CA TYR A 81 9.59 -0.54 -11.61
C TYR A 81 9.40 -0.90 -10.15
N ARG A 82 9.97 -0.08 -9.26
CA ARG A 82 9.84 -0.22 -7.81
C ARG A 82 9.28 1.06 -7.23
N PHE A 83 8.21 0.93 -6.45
CA PHE A 83 7.58 2.03 -5.77
C PHE A 83 7.56 1.76 -4.26
N VAL A 84 8.08 2.71 -3.49
CA VAL A 84 8.03 2.67 -2.01
C VAL A 84 7.07 3.75 -1.53
N GLN A 85 6.13 3.34 -0.69
CA GLN A 85 5.16 4.25 -0.09
C GLN A 85 5.00 4.01 1.40
N ALA A 86 4.73 5.09 2.13
CA ALA A 86 4.31 5.03 3.52
C ALA A 86 2.78 5.19 3.59
N ILE A 87 2.11 4.24 4.23
CA ILE A 87 0.72 4.35 4.66
C ILE A 87 0.75 4.98 6.05
N ASP A 88 0.60 6.30 6.09
CA ASP A 88 0.55 7.07 7.33
C ASP A 88 -0.90 7.24 7.78
N PHE A 89 -1.30 6.55 8.85
CA PHE A 89 -2.69 6.58 9.32
C PHE A 89 -3.13 7.98 9.80
N THR A 90 -2.19 8.85 10.23
CA THR A 90 -2.49 10.24 10.62
C THR A 90 -2.98 11.08 9.43
N LEU A 91 -2.50 10.78 8.23
CA LEU A 91 -2.92 11.45 6.99
C LEU A 91 -4.25 10.90 6.46
N LEU A 92 -4.58 9.65 6.81
CA LEU A 92 -5.79 8.98 6.36
C LEU A 92 -7.02 9.34 7.21
N ASN A 93 -6.81 9.67 8.48
CA ASN A 93 -7.84 10.07 9.46
C ASN A 93 -8.39 11.50 9.27
N LYS A 94 -8.10 12.16 8.15
CA LYS A 94 -8.64 13.48 7.78
C LYS A 94 -10.00 13.41 7.10
#